data_AF-A0AAE7M7K2-F1
#
_entry.id   AF-A0AAE7M7K2-F1
#
_cell.length_a   1.000
_cell.length_b   1.000
_cell.length_c   1.000
_cell.angle_alpha   90.00
_cell.angle_beta   90.00
_cell.angle_gamma   90.00
#
_symmetry.space_group_name_H-M   'P 1'
#
loop_
_entity.id
_entity.type
_entity.pdbx_description
1 polymer ?
#
loop_
_entity_poly.entity_id
_entity_poly.type
_entity_poly.pdbx_seq_one_letter_code
_entity_poly.pdbx_strand_id
1 'polypeptide(L)'
;MASSPATRFRAPAIPWLQSQPLVEQLDLGPGLDAAALRNGLVVLAAEPQVQALVAFGSRARGDAQLESDLDLAVICRKPILTPAEKTERSFGYRQWLGPVGCGVDLLVVGASDAQHLAGSRWHVMGDVAREGRVLYVAG
;
A
#
# COMPACT_ATOMS: atom_id res chain seq x y z
N MET A 1 36.11 20.95 11.00
CA MET A 1 35.06 20.15 10.32
C MET A 1 34.35 19.33 11.39
N ALA A 2 33.15 19.73 11.80
CA ALA A 2 32.37 18.97 12.78
C ALA A 2 31.73 17.78 12.06
N SER A 3 32.04 16.56 12.49
CA SER A 3 31.42 15.34 11.99
C SER A 3 29.96 15.32 12.46
N SER A 4 29.00 15.41 11.52
CA SER A 4 27.60 15.11 11.84
C SER A 4 27.53 13.69 12.41
N PRO A 5 26.84 13.45 13.54
CA PRO A 5 26.64 12.11 14.03
C PRO A 5 25.83 11.35 12.97
N ALA A 6 26.37 10.23 12.49
CA ALA A 6 25.64 9.35 11.59
C ALA A 6 24.38 8.86 12.31
N THR A 7 23.22 9.39 11.94
CA THR A 7 21.92 8.96 12.46
C THR A 7 21.80 7.46 12.19
N ARG A 8 21.88 6.64 13.24
CA ARG A 8 21.67 5.19 13.11
C ARG A 8 20.28 4.97 12.54
N PHE A 9 20.20 4.25 11.43
CA PHE A 9 18.93 3.89 10.83
C PHE A 9 18.09 3.08 11.84
N ARG A 10 16.89 3.56 12.12
CA ARG A 10 15.88 2.85 12.93
C ARG A 10 14.79 2.40 11.98
N ALA A 11 14.47 1.10 11.99
CA ALA A 11 13.37 0.57 11.20
C ALA A 11 12.06 1.30 11.58
N PRO A 12 11.24 1.68 10.60
CA PRO A 12 9.95 2.30 10.86
C PRO A 12 9.02 1.33 11.61
N ALA A 13 8.00 1.89 12.27
CA ALA A 13 6.86 1.08 12.69
C ALA A 13 6.17 0.51 11.45
N ILE A 14 5.55 -0.67 11.58
CA ILE A 14 4.82 -1.31 10.48
C ILE A 14 3.33 -1.03 10.71
N PRO A 15 2.73 -0.07 9.98
CA PRO A 15 1.40 0.44 10.32
C PRO A 15 0.28 -0.57 10.01
N TRP A 16 0.51 -1.56 9.13
CA TRP A 16 -0.48 -2.59 8.77
C TRP A 16 -0.49 -3.84 9.68
N LEU A 17 0.07 -3.74 10.90
CA LEU A 17 0.00 -4.81 11.91
C LEU A 17 -1.18 -4.66 12.87
N GLN A 18 -1.80 -3.49 12.93
CA GLN A 18 -2.97 -3.23 13.76
C GLN A 18 -4.22 -3.29 12.90
N SER A 19 -5.21 -4.09 13.32
CA SER A 19 -6.46 -4.20 12.58
C SER A 19 -7.20 -2.86 12.52
N GLN A 20 -7.79 -2.58 11.37
CA GLN A 20 -8.51 -1.33 11.12
C GLN A 20 -9.55 -1.57 10.03
N PRO A 21 -10.81 -1.16 10.23
CA PRO A 21 -11.80 -1.21 9.16
C PRO A 21 -11.39 -0.34 7.98
N LEU A 22 -12.01 -0.59 6.82
CA LEU A 22 -11.79 0.25 5.65
C LEU A 22 -12.15 1.70 5.99
N VAL A 23 -11.25 2.63 5.71
CA VAL A 23 -11.47 4.05 5.96
C VAL A 23 -12.73 4.54 5.25
N GLU A 24 -13.53 5.36 5.94
CA GLU A 24 -14.80 5.85 5.40
C GLU A 24 -14.60 6.87 4.28
N GLN A 25 -13.64 7.79 4.50
CA GLN A 25 -13.30 8.88 3.58
C GLN A 25 -11.92 8.66 2.98
N LEU A 26 -11.84 8.74 1.65
CA LEU A 26 -10.61 8.65 0.88
C LEU A 26 -10.28 10.02 0.31
N ASP A 27 -9.41 10.75 1.00
CA ASP A 27 -8.78 11.95 0.46
C ASP A 27 -7.33 11.59 0.09
N LEU A 28 -7.08 11.37 -1.19
CA LEU A 28 -5.78 10.98 -1.75
C LEU A 28 -5.35 11.93 -2.88
N GLY A 29 -5.83 13.18 -2.82
CA GLY A 29 -5.51 14.23 -3.78
C GLY A 29 -6.32 14.20 -5.08
N PRO A 30 -6.06 15.16 -5.98
CA PRO A 30 -6.84 15.37 -7.21
C PRO A 30 -6.66 14.25 -8.25
N GLY A 31 -7.55 14.21 -9.24
CA GLY A 31 -7.50 13.26 -10.37
C GLY A 31 -7.93 11.83 -10.06
N LEU A 32 -8.09 11.50 -8.77
CA LEU A 32 -8.59 10.21 -8.31
C LEU A 32 -10.10 10.29 -8.07
N ASP A 33 -10.84 9.32 -8.60
CA ASP A 33 -12.23 9.09 -8.25
C ASP A 33 -12.29 8.31 -6.91
N ALA A 34 -12.46 9.05 -5.82
CA ALA A 34 -12.52 8.50 -4.47
C ALA A 34 -13.69 7.51 -4.28
N ALA A 35 -14.83 7.72 -4.96
CA ALA A 35 -15.98 6.84 -4.85
C ALA A 35 -15.74 5.52 -5.59
N ALA A 36 -15.19 5.59 -6.80
CA ALA A 36 -14.80 4.39 -7.57
C ALA A 36 -13.71 3.60 -6.83
N LEU A 37 -12.68 4.28 -6.31
CA LEU A 37 -11.64 3.63 -5.50
C LEU A 37 -12.26 2.93 -4.29
N ARG A 38 -13.16 3.59 -3.55
CA ARG A 38 -13.80 2.98 -2.38
C ARG A 38 -14.54 1.70 -2.75
N ASN A 39 -15.26 1.67 -3.86
CA ASN A 39 -15.96 0.46 -4.32
C ASN A 39 -14.97 -0.69 -4.60
N GLY A 40 -13.87 -0.40 -5.28
CA GLY A 40 -12.80 -1.39 -5.52
C GLY A 40 -12.13 -1.88 -4.24
N LEU A 41 -11.84 -0.97 -3.29
CA LEU A 41 -11.25 -1.32 -2.00
C LEU A 41 -12.20 -2.17 -1.14
N VAL A 42 -13.51 -1.97 -1.22
CA VAL A 42 -14.50 -2.83 -0.55
C VAL A 42 -14.40 -4.27 -1.07
N VAL A 43 -14.30 -4.45 -2.38
CA VAL A 43 -14.14 -5.78 -2.99
C VAL A 43 -12.83 -6.42 -2.54
N LEU A 44 -11.72 -5.67 -2.56
CA LEU A 44 -10.42 -6.17 -2.11
C LEU A 44 -10.40 -6.49 -0.60
N ALA A 45 -11.02 -5.66 0.24
CA ALA A 45 -11.07 -5.88 1.68
C ALA A 45 -11.92 -7.11 2.06
N ALA A 46 -12.85 -7.51 1.19
CA ALA A 46 -13.65 -8.72 1.36
C ALA A 46 -12.92 -10.00 0.90
N GLU A 47 -11.83 -9.88 0.13
CA GLU A 47 -11.05 -11.02 -0.36
C GLU A 47 -10.31 -11.69 0.81
N PRO A 48 -10.57 -12.98 1.13
CA PRO A 48 -9.97 -13.66 2.27
C PRO A 48 -8.44 -13.69 2.27
N GLN A 49 -7.80 -13.54 1.11
CA GLN A 49 -6.35 -13.52 1.05
C GLN A 49 -5.72 -12.15 1.33
N VAL A 50 -6.50 -11.06 1.31
CA VAL A 50 -6.01 -9.71 1.59
C VAL A 50 -5.93 -9.51 3.11
N GLN A 51 -4.75 -9.13 3.59
CA GLN A 51 -4.52 -8.74 4.97
C GLN A 51 -4.63 -7.23 5.14
N ALA A 52 -4.03 -6.45 4.24
CA ALA A 52 -4.02 -5.00 4.36
C ALA A 52 -3.92 -4.31 3.00
N LEU A 53 -4.46 -3.10 2.95
CA LEU A 53 -4.42 -2.19 1.81
C LEU A 53 -3.77 -0.88 2.28
N VAL A 54 -2.67 -0.48 1.66
CA VAL A 54 -1.89 0.69 2.07
C VAL A 54 -1.55 1.53 0.84
N ALA A 55 -2.11 2.74 0.76
CA ALA A 55 -1.66 3.69 -0.26
C ALA A 55 -0.26 4.20 0.12
N PHE A 56 0.62 4.39 -0.85
CA PHE A 56 1.94 4.98 -0.61
C PHE A 56 2.25 6.04 -1.69
N GLY A 57 3.50 6.48 -1.76
CA GLY A 57 3.92 7.46 -2.77
C GLY A 57 3.28 8.83 -2.57
N SER A 58 3.11 9.55 -3.68
CA SER A 58 2.73 10.97 -3.65
C SER A 58 1.36 11.23 -3.03
N ARG A 59 0.39 10.36 -3.36
CA ARG A 59 -0.97 10.43 -2.83
C ARG A 59 -1.04 10.20 -1.32
N ALA A 60 -0.18 9.31 -0.81
CA ALA A 60 -0.10 9.10 0.63
C ALA A 60 0.54 10.27 1.38
N ARG A 61 1.58 10.89 0.78
CA ARG A 61 2.24 12.08 1.34
C ARG A 61 1.43 13.37 1.22
N GLY A 62 0.42 13.40 0.34
CA GLY A 62 -0.39 14.59 0.09
C GLY A 62 0.24 15.60 -0.88
N ASP A 63 1.27 15.20 -1.63
CA ASP A 63 1.94 16.03 -2.65
C ASP A 63 1.51 15.66 -4.10
N ALA A 64 0.53 14.77 -4.24
CA ALA A 64 -0.02 14.33 -5.52
C ALA A 64 -0.62 15.48 -6.35
N GLN A 65 -0.37 15.40 -7.65
CA GLN A 65 -0.90 16.31 -8.68
C GLN A 65 -2.00 15.60 -9.47
N LEU A 66 -2.66 16.33 -10.38
CA LEU A 66 -3.78 15.80 -11.18
C LEU A 66 -3.44 14.51 -11.93
N GLU A 67 -2.23 14.44 -12.49
CA GLU A 67 -1.72 13.32 -13.29
C GLU A 67 -1.00 12.24 -12.47
N SER A 68 -0.97 12.36 -11.13
CA SER A 68 -0.27 11.37 -10.30
C SER A 68 -0.98 10.02 -10.32
N ASP A 69 -0.21 8.93 -10.37
CA ASP A 69 -0.75 7.59 -10.24
C ASP A 69 -1.12 7.25 -8.79
N LEU A 70 -1.89 6.18 -8.62
CA LEU A 70 -2.17 5.57 -7.32
C LEU A 70 -1.22 4.41 -7.06
N ASP A 71 -0.27 4.62 -6.16
CA ASP A 71 0.56 3.57 -5.58
C ASP A 71 -0.19 2.85 -4.46
N LEU A 72 -0.51 1.56 -4.65
CA LEU A 72 -1.24 0.75 -3.66
C LEU A 72 -0.51 -0.55 -3.35
N ALA A 73 -0.16 -0.76 -2.08
CA ALA A 73 0.35 -2.01 -1.58
C ALA A 73 -0.80 -2.89 -1.07
N VAL A 74 -0.88 -4.11 -1.59
CA VAL A 74 -1.79 -5.17 -1.14
C VAL A 74 -0.95 -6.23 -0.43
N ILE A 75 -1.02 -6.23 0.90
CA ILE A 75 -0.37 -7.27 1.71
C ILE A 75 -1.33 -8.45 1.81
N CYS A 76 -0.89 -9.61 1.34
CA CYS A 76 -1.64 -10.85 1.43
C CYS A 76 -1.32 -11.60 2.73
N ARG A 77 -2.32 -12.28 3.30
CA ARG A 77 -2.17 -13.13 4.50
C ARG A 77 -1.13 -14.25 4.32
N LYS A 78 -0.99 -14.77 3.10
CA LYS A 78 0.02 -15.78 2.78
C LYS A 78 1.43 -15.18 3.06
N PRO A 79 2.29 -15.84 3.85
CA PRO A 79 3.59 -15.29 4.28
C PRO A 79 4.51 -14.83 3.14
N ILE A 80 4.62 -15.68 2.10
CA ILE A 80 5.49 -15.48 0.94
C ILE A 80 4.67 -15.84 -0.30
N LEU A 81 4.76 -15.00 -1.33
CA LEU A 81 4.13 -15.23 -2.64
C LEU A 81 5.18 -15.61 -3.67
N THR A 82 4.89 -16.62 -4.47
CA THR A 82 5.68 -16.93 -5.67
C THR A 82 5.52 -15.80 -6.70
N PRO A 83 6.46 -15.67 -7.67
CA PRO A 83 6.32 -14.69 -8.75
C PRO A 83 5.01 -14.85 -9.54
N ALA A 84 4.59 -16.10 -9.82
CA ALA A 84 3.35 -16.37 -10.53
C ALA A 84 2.12 -15.87 -9.75
N GLU A 85 2.06 -16.12 -8.45
CA GLU A 85 0.98 -15.64 -7.59
C GLU A 85 0.95 -14.11 -7.49
N LYS A 86 2.12 -13.45 -7.41
CA LYS A 86 2.19 -11.99 -7.43
C LYS A 86 1.59 -11.45 -8.72
N THR A 87 1.97 -12.01 -9.87
CA THR A 87 1.46 -11.60 -11.18
C THR A 87 -0.05 -11.82 -11.30
N GLU A 88 -0.53 -13.04 -11.04
CA GLU A 88 -1.94 -13.40 -11.13
C GLU A 88 -2.82 -12.49 -10.26
N ARG A 89 -2.45 -12.33 -8.99
CA ARG A 89 -3.18 -11.47 -8.05
C ARG A 89 -3.12 -10.01 -8.45
N SER A 90 -1.96 -9.54 -8.93
CA SER A 90 -1.84 -8.14 -9.37
C SER A 90 -2.82 -7.84 -10.50
N PHE A 91 -2.94 -8.75 -11.48
CA PHE A 91 -3.93 -8.62 -12.55
C PHE A 91 -5.37 -8.65 -12.02
N GLY A 92 -5.72 -9.65 -11.21
CA GLY A 92 -7.08 -9.78 -10.67
C GLY A 92 -7.49 -8.58 -9.80
N TYR A 93 -6.63 -8.18 -8.87
CA TYR A 93 -6.89 -7.06 -7.97
C TYR A 93 -6.94 -5.73 -8.72
N ARG A 94 -6.11 -5.54 -9.74
CA ARG A 94 -6.18 -4.35 -10.61
C ARG A 94 -7.51 -4.27 -11.36
N GLN A 95 -8.06 -5.41 -11.80
CA GLN A 95 -9.38 -5.46 -12.43
C GLN A 95 -10.48 -5.14 -11.42
N TRP A 96 -10.40 -5.67 -10.20
CA TRP A 96 -11.40 -5.44 -9.15
C TRP A 96 -11.42 -4.00 -8.63
N LEU A 97 -10.27 -3.32 -8.62
CA LEU A 97 -10.19 -1.89 -8.32
C LEU A 97 -10.99 -1.03 -9.31
N GLY A 98 -11.10 -1.48 -10.57
CA GLY A 98 -11.82 -0.77 -11.61
C GLY A 98 -11.12 0.53 -12.07
N PRO A 99 -11.86 1.41 -12.78
CA PRO A 99 -11.35 2.69 -13.23
C PRO A 99 -11.46 3.73 -12.10
N VAL A 100 -10.32 4.07 -11.49
CA VAL A 100 -10.26 5.02 -10.35
C VAL A 100 -9.87 6.44 -10.77
N GLY A 101 -9.93 6.75 -12.07
CA GLY A 101 -9.62 8.08 -12.61
C GLY A 101 -8.15 8.35 -12.95
N CYS A 102 -7.21 7.56 -12.43
CA CYS A 102 -5.77 7.67 -12.73
C CYS A 102 -5.13 6.29 -12.98
N GLY A 103 -3.83 6.27 -13.32
CA GLY A 103 -3.05 5.04 -13.32
C GLY A 103 -2.94 4.44 -11.91
N VAL A 104 -2.68 3.15 -11.85
CA VAL A 104 -2.59 2.40 -10.58
C VAL A 104 -1.39 1.47 -10.64
N ASP A 105 -0.44 1.71 -9.76
CA ASP A 105 0.73 0.87 -9.53
C ASP A 105 0.48 -0.01 -8.31
N LEU A 106 0.25 -1.30 -8.58
CA LEU A 106 -0.13 -2.26 -7.55
C LEU A 106 1.08 -3.09 -7.12
N LEU A 107 1.39 -3.05 -5.83
CA LEU A 107 2.41 -3.91 -5.21
C LEU A 107 1.73 -5.02 -4.41
N VAL A 108 1.81 -6.26 -4.89
CA VAL A 108 1.28 -7.43 -4.17
C VAL A 108 2.41 -8.19 -3.47
N VAL A 109 2.29 -8.38 -2.15
CA VAL A 109 3.35 -8.95 -1.31
C VAL A 109 2.78 -9.84 -0.21
N GLY A 110 3.53 -10.87 0.21
CA GLY A 110 3.14 -11.71 1.34
C GLY A 110 3.42 -11.05 2.69
N ALA A 111 2.73 -11.46 3.75
CA ALA A 111 2.80 -10.83 5.06
C ALA A 111 4.22 -10.80 5.67
N SER A 112 4.95 -11.91 5.60
CA SER A 112 6.30 -12.00 6.17
C SER A 112 7.31 -11.26 5.30
N ASP A 113 7.19 -11.34 3.97
CA ASP A 113 8.00 -10.55 3.04
C ASP A 113 7.81 -9.05 3.29
N ALA A 114 6.56 -8.61 3.43
CA ALA A 114 6.21 -7.21 3.71
C ALA A 114 6.87 -6.72 5.00
N GLN A 115 6.78 -7.50 6.09
CA GLN A 115 7.37 -7.16 7.37
C GLN A 115 8.91 -7.13 7.31
N HIS A 116 9.52 -8.11 6.66
CA HIS A 116 10.96 -8.17 6.47
C HIS A 116 11.47 -6.96 5.68
N LEU A 117 10.81 -6.65 4.57
CA LEU A 117 11.21 -5.60 3.64
C LEU A 117 10.89 -4.18 4.16
N ALA A 118 9.92 -4.03 5.07
CA ALA A 118 9.60 -2.76 5.73
C ALA A 118 10.80 -2.17 6.51
N GLY A 119 11.71 -3.03 6.98
CA GLY A 119 12.95 -2.61 7.64
C GLY A 119 14.02 -2.10 6.67
N SER A 120 13.84 -2.22 5.36
CA SER A 120 14.83 -1.77 4.37
C SER A 120 14.64 -0.30 4.03
N ARG A 121 15.73 0.48 4.03
CA ARG A 121 15.71 1.88 3.59
C ARG A 121 15.45 2.03 2.09
N TRP A 122 15.90 1.08 1.28
CA TRP A 122 15.97 1.19 -0.18
C TRP A 122 14.90 0.39 -0.91
N HIS A 123 14.07 -0.34 -0.17
CA HIS A 123 12.98 -1.11 -0.75
C HIS A 123 11.66 -0.34 -0.62
N VAL A 124 10.79 -0.47 -1.61
CA VAL A 124 9.47 0.20 -1.65
C VAL A 124 8.64 -0.07 -0.39
N MET A 125 8.69 -1.28 0.19
CA MET A 125 8.01 -1.59 1.46
C MET A 125 8.51 -0.74 2.64
N GLY A 126 9.74 -0.23 2.60
CA GLY A 126 10.24 0.76 3.54
C GLY A 126 9.58 2.12 3.38
N ASP A 127 9.26 2.54 2.14
CA ASP A 127 8.42 3.72 1.87
C ASP A 127 6.99 3.49 2.34
N VAL A 128 6.40 2.33 2.04
CA VAL A 128 5.07 1.93 2.52
C VAL A 128 4.99 1.99 4.05
N ALA A 129 6.05 1.55 4.76
CA ALA A 129 6.09 1.60 6.22
C ALA A 129 6.29 3.02 6.78
N ARG A 130 7.06 3.88 6.12
CA ARG A 130 7.36 5.24 6.60
C ARG A 130 6.28 6.26 6.26
N GLU A 131 5.73 6.17 5.07
CA GLU A 131 4.92 7.21 4.44
C GLU A 131 3.54 6.68 4.02
N GLY A 132 3.31 5.37 4.10
CA GLY A 132 2.06 4.77 3.67
C GLY A 132 0.88 5.16 4.56
N ARG A 133 -0.27 5.35 3.90
CA ARG A 133 -1.57 5.54 4.54
C ARG A 133 -2.33 4.22 4.50
N VAL A 134 -2.51 3.63 5.68
CA VAL A 134 -3.30 2.41 5.85
C VAL A 134 -4.76 2.72 5.56
N LEU A 135 -5.31 2.03 4.57
CA LEU A 135 -6.70 2.15 4.17
C LEU A 135 -7.56 1.06 4.82
N TYR A 136 -7.00 -0.13 5.02
CA TYR A 136 -7.66 -1.30 5.61
C TYR A 136 -6.62 -2.26 6.19
N VAL A 137 -6.96 -2.89 7.32
CA VAL A 137 -6.26 -4.07 7.87
C VAL A 137 -7.30 -5.02 8.43
N ALA A 138 -7.30 -6.25 7.92
CA ALA A 138 -8.22 -7.29 8.36
C ALA A 138 -8.10 -7.53 9.88
N GLY A 139 -9.27 -7.73 10.51
CA GLY A 139 -9.40 -8.19 11.89
C GLY A 139 -9.26 -9.70 12.04
#